data_AF-A0A923XNC0-F1
#
_entry.id   AF-A0A923XNC0-F1
#
_cell.length_a   1.000
_cell.length_b   1.000
_cell.length_c   1.000
_cell.angle_alpha   90.00
_cell.angle_beta   90.00
_cell.angle_gamma   90.00
#
_symmetry.space_group_name_H-M   'P 1'
#
loop_
_entity.id
_entity.type
_entity.pdbx_description
1 polymer ?
#
loop_
_entity_poly.entity_id
_entity_poly.type
_entity_poly.pdbx_seq_one_letter_code
_entity_poly.pdbx_strand_id
1 'polypeptide(L)'
;MDVPLTHYDIKNIINSGTKIDLETFVNLYPSNQNDIDAVLLYGEFSTLYLTNKISDNSCLFLENNACSIYNFRPNSCRIWPFSKDEKNKLQIDDIADKLVSKSCDKKKFKDYKNTLIQVEQGINELLEFRELIKSWNIKVKSSLEDQTLENLIDHFF
;
A
#
# COMPACT_ATOMS: atom_id res chain seq x y z
N MET A 1 -11.46 -0.68 -4.76
CA MET A 1 -10.11 -0.98 -5.26
C MET A 1 -9.30 -1.32 -4.04
N ASP A 2 -8.84 -2.56 -3.97
CA ASP A 2 -8.01 -3.00 -2.86
C ASP A 2 -6.61 -2.45 -3.08
N VAL A 3 -6.03 -1.86 -2.04
CA VAL A 3 -4.78 -1.10 -2.12
C VAL A 3 -3.74 -1.91 -1.37
N PRO A 4 -2.80 -2.61 -2.04
CA PRO A 4 -1.75 -3.34 -1.35
C PRO A 4 -0.87 -2.36 -0.57
N LEU A 5 -0.39 -2.81 0.59
CA LEU A 5 0.48 -2.03 1.47
C LEU A 5 1.88 -2.60 1.49
N THR A 6 2.86 -1.70 1.34
CA THR A 6 4.26 -1.96 1.70
C THR A 6 4.54 -1.45 3.12
N HIS A 7 5.69 -1.83 3.67
CA HIS A 7 6.18 -1.29 4.94
C HIS A 7 6.24 0.26 4.93
N TYR A 8 6.70 0.89 3.85
CA TYR A 8 6.69 2.36 3.75
C TYR A 8 5.30 2.97 3.76
N ASP A 9 4.30 2.31 3.17
CA ASP A 9 2.92 2.80 3.20
C ASP A 9 2.39 2.81 4.63
N ILE A 10 2.64 1.72 5.38
CA ILE A 10 2.26 1.62 6.79
C ILE A 10 2.97 2.70 7.62
N LYS A 11 4.29 2.87 7.42
CA LYS A 11 5.08 3.93 8.07
C LYS A 11 4.51 5.32 7.79
N ASN A 12 4.17 5.60 6.53
CA ASN A 12 3.65 6.89 6.12
C ASN A 12 2.30 7.18 6.79
N ILE A 13 1.40 6.18 6.84
CA ILE A 13 0.11 6.31 7.51
C ILE A 13 0.32 6.57 9.01
N ILE A 14 1.20 5.84 9.69
CA ILE A 14 1.52 6.08 11.10
C ILE A 14 2.07 7.50 11.30
N ASN A 15 3.02 7.91 10.46
CA ASN A 15 3.64 9.25 10.50
C ASN A 15 2.69 10.40 10.15
N SER A 16 1.51 10.11 9.61
CA SER A 16 0.49 11.13 9.36
C SER A 16 -0.10 11.72 10.64
N GLY A 17 0.11 11.07 11.79
CA GLY A 17 -0.52 11.46 13.06
C GLY A 17 -2.00 11.09 13.13
N THR A 18 -2.45 10.15 12.27
CA THR A 18 -3.80 9.59 12.34
C THR A 18 -4.06 8.96 13.72
N LYS A 19 -5.33 9.02 14.16
CA LYS A 19 -5.79 8.36 15.39
C LYS A 19 -6.33 6.95 15.13
N ILE A 20 -6.18 6.45 13.90
CA ILE A 20 -6.65 5.14 13.48
C ILE A 20 -5.54 4.14 13.76
N ASP A 21 -5.87 3.11 14.53
CA ASP A 21 -4.93 2.08 14.93
C ASP A 21 -4.54 1.16 13.76
N LEU A 22 -3.35 0.57 13.85
CA LEU A 22 -2.74 -0.28 12.83
C LEU A 22 -3.68 -1.39 12.35
N GLU A 23 -4.26 -2.15 13.29
CA GLU A 23 -5.19 -3.23 13.02
C GLU A 23 -6.49 -2.77 12.32
N THR A 24 -6.83 -1.48 12.44
CA THR A 24 -8.03 -0.93 11.78
C THR A 24 -7.76 -0.64 10.31
N PHE A 25 -6.56 -0.16 9.95
CA PHE A 25 -6.25 0.22 8.57
C PHE A 25 -5.46 -0.83 7.79
N VAL A 26 -4.87 -1.83 8.43
CA VAL A 26 -4.22 -2.97 7.77
C VAL A 26 -5.18 -4.16 7.79
N ASN A 27 -5.63 -4.56 6.61
CA ASN A 27 -6.43 -5.77 6.41
C ASN A 27 -5.53 -6.91 5.93
N LEU A 28 -5.75 -8.10 6.48
CA LEU A 28 -5.05 -9.33 6.12
C LEU A 28 -5.90 -10.12 5.13
N TYR A 29 -5.41 -10.26 3.90
CA TYR A 29 -6.05 -11.10 2.89
C TYR A 29 -5.39 -12.47 2.87
N PRO A 30 -6.14 -13.58 3.00
CA PRO A 30 -5.58 -14.92 2.95
C PRO A 30 -4.76 -15.13 1.67
N SER A 31 -3.56 -15.68 1.85
CA SER A 31 -2.66 -16.04 0.74
C SER A 31 -1.99 -17.40 1.03
N ASN A 32 -0.92 -17.72 0.31
CA ASN A 32 -0.19 -18.96 0.45
C ASN A 32 1.33 -18.70 0.43
N GLN A 33 2.09 -19.68 0.92
CA GLN A 33 3.54 -19.56 1.08
C GLN A 33 4.34 -19.32 -0.21
N ASN A 34 3.76 -19.57 -1.39
CA ASN A 34 4.45 -19.38 -2.67
C ASN A 34 4.22 -17.98 -3.24
N ASP A 35 3.32 -17.19 -2.65
CA ASP A 35 3.13 -15.79 -3.00
C ASP A 35 4.29 -14.96 -2.41
N ILE A 36 4.93 -14.19 -3.27
CA ILE A 36 6.10 -13.38 -2.95
C ILE A 36 5.77 -12.23 -2.00
N ASP A 37 4.50 -11.83 -1.94
CA ASP A 37 4.00 -10.76 -1.07
C ASP A 37 3.33 -11.32 0.20
N ALA A 38 3.33 -12.65 0.39
CA ALA A 38 2.72 -13.29 1.56
C ALA A 38 3.62 -13.28 2.79
N VAL A 39 3.09 -12.70 3.86
CA VAL A 39 3.68 -12.66 5.20
C VAL A 39 3.03 -13.70 6.11
N LEU A 40 3.84 -14.41 6.90
CA LEU A 40 3.36 -15.35 7.92
C LEU A 40 3.02 -14.56 9.20
N LEU A 41 1.73 -14.48 9.51
CA LEU A 41 1.19 -13.83 10.69
C LEU A 41 0.14 -14.73 11.34
N TYR A 42 0.14 -14.82 12.66
CA TYR A 42 -0.83 -15.60 13.43
C TYR A 42 -0.98 -17.07 12.96
N GLY A 43 0.11 -17.65 12.43
CA GLY A 43 0.12 -19.02 11.89
C GLY A 43 -0.38 -19.16 10.45
N GLU A 44 -0.81 -18.08 9.79
CA GLU A 44 -1.36 -18.10 8.43
C GLU A 44 -0.59 -17.18 7.48
N PHE A 45 -0.52 -17.56 6.20
CA PHE A 45 0.04 -16.69 5.17
C PHE A 45 -1.01 -15.69 4.71
N SER A 46 -0.69 -14.40 4.80
CA SER A 46 -1.58 -13.31 4.41
C SER A 46 -0.83 -12.26 3.61
N THR A 47 -1.55 -11.47 2.83
CA THR A 47 -1.05 -10.27 2.14
C THR A 47 -1.65 -9.03 2.80
N LEU A 48 -0.88 -7.94 2.84
CA LEU A 48 -1.28 -6.71 3.54
C LEU A 48 -1.98 -5.74 2.58
N TYR A 49 -3.20 -5.32 2.93
CA TYR A 49 -3.98 -4.36 2.16
C TYR A 49 -4.51 -3.24 3.06
N LEU A 50 -4.73 -2.06 2.48
CA LEU A 50 -5.41 -0.97 3.16
C LEU A 50 -6.88 -1.33 3.32
N THR A 51 -7.40 -1.20 4.54
CA THR A 51 -8.84 -1.18 4.78
C THR A 51 -9.43 0.07 4.12
N ASN A 52 -10.00 -0.11 2.93
CA ASN A 52 -10.55 0.99 2.13
C ASN A 52 -12.00 1.35 2.51
N LYS A 53 -12.64 0.59 3.41
CA LYS A 53 -14.06 0.68 3.73
C LYS A 53 -14.35 0.35 5.20
N ILE A 54 -15.10 1.22 5.87
CA ILE A 54 -15.82 0.85 7.10
C ILE A 54 -17.18 0.25 6.75
N SER A 55 -17.96 -0.18 7.75
CA SER A 55 -19.22 -0.93 7.59
C SER A 55 -20.26 -0.31 6.62
N ASP A 56 -20.19 1.00 6.38
CA ASP A 56 -21.10 1.75 5.50
C ASP A 56 -20.54 1.99 4.08
N ASN A 57 -19.45 1.31 3.71
CA ASN A 57 -18.67 1.52 2.47
C ASN A 57 -17.98 2.90 2.35
N SER A 58 -17.94 3.72 3.40
CA SER A 58 -17.15 4.97 3.38
C SER A 58 -15.66 4.69 3.59
N CYS A 59 -14.81 5.53 2.99
CA CYS A 59 -13.37 5.40 3.13
C CYS A 59 -12.93 5.84 4.54
N LEU A 60 -12.13 4.99 5.19
CA LEU A 60 -11.61 5.19 6.55
C LEU A 60 -10.88 6.54 6.74
N PHE A 61 -10.29 7.09 5.68
CA PHE A 61 -9.57 8.36 5.70
C PHE A 61 -10.33 9.51 5.04
N LEU A 62 -11.63 9.37 4.77
CA LEU A 62 -12.42 10.44 4.16
C LEU A 62 -12.96 11.39 5.24
N GLU A 63 -12.52 12.63 5.20
CA GLU A 63 -12.97 13.70 6.09
C GLU A 63 -13.27 14.95 5.27
N ASN A 64 -14.46 15.55 5.43
CA ASN A 64 -14.87 16.76 4.71
C ASN A 64 -14.71 16.66 3.17
N ASN A 65 -15.06 15.50 2.59
CA ASN A 65 -14.87 15.19 1.15
C ASN A 65 -13.41 15.20 0.65
N ALA A 66 -12.44 15.13 1.56
CA ALA A 66 -11.02 15.03 1.24
C ALA A 66 -10.38 13.86 2.01
N CYS A 67 -9.24 13.38 1.51
CA CYS A 67 -8.46 12.38 2.25
C CYS A 67 -7.70 13.08 3.38
N SER A 68 -7.97 12.71 4.63
CA SER A 68 -7.32 13.28 5.82
C SER A 68 -5.81 13.05 5.85
N ILE A 69 -5.34 11.95 5.24
CA ILE A 69 -3.92 11.60 5.12
C ILE A 69 -3.34 11.92 3.74
N TYR A 70 -3.85 12.92 3.01
CA TYR A 70 -3.53 13.16 1.58
C TYR A 70 -2.03 13.10 1.23
N ASN A 71 -1.17 13.70 2.06
CA ASN A 71 0.28 13.73 1.83
C ASN A 71 1.00 12.43 2.22
N PHE A 72 0.32 11.55 2.95
CA PHE A 72 0.83 10.30 3.52
C PHE A 72 0.15 9.05 2.95
N ARG A 73 -0.72 9.21 1.94
CA ARG A 73 -1.42 8.10 1.28
C ARG A 73 -0.42 7.07 0.74
N PRO A 74 -0.80 5.79 0.65
CA PRO A 74 0.03 4.76 0.04
C PRO A 74 0.51 5.13 -1.37
N ASN A 75 1.66 4.58 -1.78
CA ASN A 75 2.27 4.86 -3.07
C ASN A 75 1.29 4.65 -4.23
N SER A 76 0.62 3.50 -4.25
CA SER A 76 -0.43 3.14 -5.21
C SER A 76 -1.55 4.20 -5.30
N CYS A 77 -1.94 4.81 -4.18
CA CYS A 77 -2.90 5.91 -4.14
C CYS A 77 -2.34 7.25 -4.63
N ARG A 78 -1.03 7.49 -4.47
CA ARG A 78 -0.34 8.71 -4.96
C ARG A 78 -0.16 8.69 -6.47
N ILE A 79 0.19 7.53 -7.02
CA ILE A 79 0.47 7.38 -8.45
C ILE A 79 -0.79 7.12 -9.28
N TRP A 80 -1.91 6.73 -8.67
CA TRP A 80 -3.17 6.59 -9.41
C TRP A 80 -3.51 7.89 -10.14
N PRO A 81 -3.88 7.85 -11.44
CA PRO A 81 -4.31 6.69 -12.22
C PRO A 81 -3.21 6.04 -13.06
N PHE A 82 -1.94 6.30 -12.76
CA PHE A 82 -0.86 5.94 -13.66
C PHE A 82 -0.33 4.51 -13.46
N SER A 83 0.03 3.89 -14.58
CA SER A 83 0.73 2.60 -14.64
C SER A 83 1.82 2.63 -15.73
N LYS A 84 2.63 1.57 -15.82
CA LYS A 84 3.58 1.36 -16.92
C LYS A 84 2.96 0.41 -17.95
N ASP A 85 3.07 0.75 -19.23
CA ASP A 85 2.73 -0.15 -20.33
C ASP A 85 3.79 -1.27 -20.49
N GLU A 86 3.56 -2.20 -21.43
CA GLU A 86 4.50 -3.29 -21.75
C GLU A 86 5.90 -2.80 -22.20
N LYS A 87 6.01 -1.52 -22.59
CA LYS A 87 7.23 -0.85 -23.03
C LYS A 87 7.82 0.06 -21.94
N ASN A 88 7.37 -0.09 -20.70
CA ASN A 88 7.75 0.72 -19.53
C ASN A 88 7.43 2.23 -19.65
N LYS A 89 6.48 2.62 -20.50
CA LYS A 89 6.02 4.00 -20.63
C LYS A 89 4.85 4.27 -19.70
N LEU A 90 4.83 5.46 -19.11
CA LEU A 90 3.71 5.90 -18.27
C LEU A 90 2.43 6.03 -19.10
N GLN A 91 1.36 5.39 -18.64
CA GLN A 91 0.02 5.48 -19.20
C GLN A 91 -1.01 5.67 -18.09
N ILE A 92 -2.23 6.08 -18.46
CA ILE A 92 -3.39 6.01 -17.55
C ILE A 92 -3.88 4.57 -17.59
N ASP A 93 -4.14 4.01 -16.42
CA ASP A 93 -4.73 2.68 -16.29
C ASP A 93 -6.10 2.62 -16.98
N ASP A 94 -6.33 1.58 -17.79
CA ASP A 94 -7.54 1.46 -18.62
C ASP A 94 -8.84 1.46 -17.78
N ILE A 95 -8.78 0.96 -16.54
CA ILE A 95 -9.92 0.97 -15.61
C ILE A 95 -10.17 2.39 -15.09
N ALA A 96 -9.11 3.19 -14.95
CA ALA A 96 -9.17 4.55 -14.45
C ALA A 96 -9.60 5.57 -15.51
N ASP A 97 -9.41 5.32 -16.81
CA ASP A 97 -9.61 6.31 -17.88
C ASP A 97 -11.00 6.99 -17.86
N LYS A 98 -12.06 6.20 -17.62
CA LYS A 98 -13.44 6.72 -17.48
C LYS A 98 -13.64 7.62 -16.26
N LEU A 99 -12.92 7.38 -15.17
CA LEU A 99 -13.00 8.19 -13.95
C LEU A 99 -12.14 9.45 -14.07
N VAL A 100 -10.95 9.33 -14.66
CA VAL A 100 -10.01 10.43 -14.90
C VAL A 100 -10.63 11.47 -15.83
N SER A 101 -11.27 11.02 -16.90
CA SER A 101 -11.95 11.92 -17.85
C SER A 101 -13.08 12.73 -17.22
N LYS A 102 -13.75 12.20 -16.19
CA LYS A 102 -14.88 12.84 -15.51
C LYS A 102 -14.49 13.68 -14.29
N SER A 103 -13.44 13.29 -13.55
CA SER A 103 -13.28 13.72 -12.15
C SER A 103 -11.90 14.27 -11.81
N CYS A 104 -10.88 14.09 -12.66
CA CYS A 104 -9.53 14.56 -12.36
C CYS A 104 -9.27 15.99 -12.86
N ASP A 105 -8.66 16.83 -12.01
CA ASP A 105 -8.08 18.10 -12.43
C ASP A 105 -6.84 17.85 -13.30
N LYS A 106 -7.05 17.95 -14.62
CA LYS A 106 -5.98 17.69 -15.60
C LYS A 106 -4.79 18.65 -15.53
N LYS A 107 -4.91 19.76 -14.78
CA LYS A 107 -3.81 20.72 -14.59
C LYS A 107 -2.70 20.18 -13.69
N LYS A 108 -3.01 19.28 -12.74
CA LYS A 108 -2.00 18.65 -11.86
C LYS A 108 -1.13 17.60 -12.57
N PHE A 109 -1.54 17.11 -13.74
CA PHE A 109 -0.78 16.13 -14.55
C PHE A 109 0.38 16.71 -15.35
N LYS A 110 0.70 18.00 -15.18
CA LYS A 110 1.77 18.66 -15.95
C LYS A 110 3.19 18.27 -15.49
N ASP A 111 3.34 17.65 -14.33
CA ASP A 111 4.64 17.29 -13.76
C ASP A 111 5.02 15.82 -14.00
N TYR A 112 5.16 15.47 -15.28
CA TYR A 112 5.45 14.11 -15.73
C TYR A 112 6.71 13.50 -15.09
N LYS A 113 7.75 14.33 -14.87
CA LYS A 113 9.01 13.89 -14.29
C LYS A 113 8.84 13.43 -12.85
N ASN A 114 8.13 14.21 -12.03
CA ASN A 114 7.89 13.84 -10.65
C ASN A 114 7.00 12.59 -10.53
N THR A 115 6.02 12.41 -11.42
CA THR A 115 5.21 11.17 -11.46
C THR A 115 6.06 9.94 -11.74
N LEU A 116 6.97 10.00 -12.72
CA LEU A 116 7.88 8.88 -13.02
C LEU A 116 8.75 8.53 -11.81
N ILE A 117 9.28 9.53 -11.12
CA ILE A 117 10.07 9.35 -9.90
C ILE A 117 9.25 8.62 -8.83
N GLN A 118 7.99 9.01 -8.62
CA GLN A 118 7.12 8.36 -7.64
C GLN A 118 6.79 6.91 -7.99
N VAL A 119 6.58 6.60 -9.28
CA VAL A 119 6.37 5.23 -9.77
C VAL A 119 7.63 4.39 -9.54
N GLU A 120 8.81 4.92 -9.86
CA GLU A 120 10.08 4.23 -9.61
C GLU A 120 10.34 4.00 -8.12
N GLN A 121 10.04 5.00 -7.28
CA GLN A 121 10.07 4.87 -5.83
C GLN A 121 9.15 3.73 -5.36
N GLY A 122 7.90 3.69 -5.83
CA GLY A 122 6.95 2.63 -5.45
C GLY A 122 7.42 1.22 -5.84
N ILE A 123 8.06 1.08 -7.00
CA ILE A 123 8.65 -0.20 -7.41
C ILE A 123 9.80 -0.60 -6.46
N ASN A 124 10.69 0.33 -6.13
CA ASN A 124 11.80 0.05 -5.22
C ASN A 124 11.31 -0.28 -3.81
N GLU A 125 10.32 0.47 -3.30
CA GLU A 125 9.66 0.22 -2.01
C GLU A 125 9.07 -1.20 -1.95
N LEU A 126 8.44 -1.66 -3.04
CA LEU A 126 7.89 -3.02 -3.15
C LEU A 126 8.97 -4.10 -3.18
N LEU A 127 10.08 -3.87 -3.89
CA LEU A 127 11.19 -4.83 -3.93
C LEU A 127 11.86 -4.97 -2.56
N GLU A 128 12.08 -3.86 -1.87
CA GLU A 128 12.60 -3.85 -0.49
C GLU A 128 11.63 -4.57 0.47
N PHE A 129 10.33 -4.31 0.34
CA PHE A 129 9.30 -4.95 1.14
C PHE A 129 9.32 -6.49 1.01
N ARG A 130 9.54 -7.01 -0.19
CA ARG A 130 9.63 -8.47 -0.44
C ARG A 130 10.83 -9.10 0.26
N GLU A 131 11.97 -8.42 0.28
CA GLU A 131 13.15 -8.91 1.01
C GLU A 131 12.93 -8.90 2.53
N LEU A 132 12.23 -7.87 3.05
CA LEU A 132 11.84 -7.82 4.46
C LEU A 132 10.85 -8.94 4.82
N ILE A 133 9.81 -9.19 4.01
CA ILE A 133 8.87 -10.30 4.21
C ILE A 133 9.60 -11.64 4.24
N LYS A 134 10.53 -11.85 3.31
CA LYS A 134 11.32 -13.08 3.24
C LYS A 134 12.15 -13.27 4.51
N SER A 135 12.82 -12.21 4.98
CA SER A 135 13.58 -12.21 6.24
C SER A 135 12.68 -12.55 7.44
N TRP A 136 11.55 -11.84 7.56
CA TRP A 136 10.53 -12.08 8.60
C TRP A 136 10.07 -13.54 8.60
N ASN A 137 9.61 -14.05 7.46
CA ASN A 137 9.08 -15.41 7.32
C ASN A 137 10.10 -16.48 7.75
N ILE A 138 11.40 -16.25 7.56
CA ILE A 138 12.46 -17.14 8.04
C ILE A 138 12.57 -17.09 9.58
N LYS A 139 12.59 -15.88 10.16
CA LYS A 139 12.70 -15.70 11.61
C LYS A 139 11.52 -16.30 12.38
N VAL A 140 10.30 -16.04 11.93
CA VAL A 140 9.12 -16.56 12.63
C VAL A 140 8.95 -18.07 12.48
N LYS A 141 9.37 -18.66 11.36
CA LYS A 141 9.38 -20.14 11.18
C LYS A 141 10.41 -20.82 12.09
N SER A 142 11.50 -20.13 12.41
CA SER A 142 12.49 -20.61 13.37
C SER A 142 12.12 -20.33 14.83
N SER A 143 10.89 -19.82 15.07
CA SER A 143 10.38 -19.46 16.41
C SER A 143 11.22 -18.40 17.13
N LEU A 144 11.87 -17.50 16.38
CA LEU A 144 12.70 -16.43 16.95
C LEU A 144 11.91 -15.16 17.28
N GLU A 145 10.74 -14.98 16.69
CA GLU A 145 9.88 -13.78 16.84
C GLU A 145 8.41 -14.23 16.91
N ASP A 146 7.58 -13.56 17.73
CA ASP A 146 6.12 -13.83 17.75
C ASP A 146 5.47 -13.28 16.48
N GLN A 147 4.54 -14.05 15.90
CA GLN A 147 3.92 -13.80 14.59
C GLN A 147 2.80 -12.75 14.63
N THR A 148 3.03 -11.60 15.26
CA THR A 148 2.03 -10.52 15.35
C THR A 148 2.28 -9.41 14.34
N LEU A 149 1.25 -8.62 14.05
CA LEU A 149 1.35 -7.48 13.16
C LEU A 149 2.27 -6.39 13.74
N GLU A 150 2.19 -6.16 15.05
CA GLU A 150 3.05 -5.20 15.76
C GLU A 150 4.53 -5.58 15.60
N ASN A 151 4.87 -6.85 15.86
CA ASN A 151 6.25 -7.32 15.74
C ASN A 151 6.76 -7.28 14.30
N LEU A 152 5.88 -7.50 13.31
CA LEU A 152 6.23 -7.31 11.90
C LEU A 152 6.60 -5.85 11.62
N ILE A 153 5.84 -4.89 12.17
CA ILE A 153 6.16 -3.47 12.01
C ILE A 153 7.48 -3.11 12.70
N ASP A 154 7.73 -3.64 13.89
CA ASP A 154 9.02 -3.48 14.59
C ASP A 154 10.18 -4.13 13.82
N HIS A 155 9.93 -5.20 13.06
CA HIS A 155 10.94 -5.79 12.18
C HIS A 155 11.29 -4.87 11.00
N PHE A 156 10.36 -4.04 10.54
CA PHE A 156 10.58 -3.14 9.41
C PHE A 156 11.41 -1.90 9.77
N PHE A 157 11.44 -1.45 11.03
CA PHE A 157 11.99 -0.14 11.42
C PHE A 157 12.90 -0.19 12.64
#